data_AF-A0AAN5BZB0-F1
#
_entry.id   AF-A0AAN5BZB0-F1
#
_cell.length_a   1.000
_cell.length_b   1.000
_cell.length_c   1.000
_cell.angle_alpha   90.00
_cell.angle_beta   90.00
_cell.angle_gamma   90.00
#
_symmetry.space_group_name_H-M   'P 1'
#
loop_
_entity.id
_entity.type
_entity.pdbx_description
1 polymer ?
#
loop_
_entity_poly.entity_id
_entity_poly.type
_entity_poly.pdbx_seq_one_letter_code
_entity_poly.pdbx_strand_id
1 'polypeptide(L)'
;MMYGDRDYACNWIGGEKASLAVPYSRAAEFANTGYTPLVTSEGIKGMTRQLGNYSFTRVYQAGHEVPAYQPVAAYEIFMRATLDRDIPTGEIGITGEFKTSGPKDTWHIKNVAPEMPEPRCYVLNPGTCLPEVWERVVAGNVTVKDFFVVEDDTDDGMVGWPQDSSQVVLGGM
;
A
#
# COMPACT_ATOMS: atom_id res chain seq x y z
N MET A 1 -3.91 4.95 11.99
CA MET A 1 -2.97 3.91 11.48
C MET A 1 -3.17 3.76 9.98
N MET A 2 -2.09 3.74 9.19
CA MET A 2 -2.14 3.72 7.72
C MET A 2 -1.34 2.52 7.22
N TYR A 3 -1.98 1.66 6.42
CA TYR A 3 -1.37 0.44 5.88
C TYR A 3 -1.67 0.30 4.39
N GLY A 4 -0.62 0.09 3.59
CA GLY A 4 -0.75 -0.23 2.18
C GLY A 4 -1.24 -1.67 1.99
N ASP A 5 -2.20 -1.88 1.09
CA ASP A 5 -2.81 -3.19 0.89
C ASP A 5 -2.03 -4.17 0.00
N ARG A 6 -0.86 -3.73 -0.49
CA ARG A 6 0.14 -4.56 -1.19
C ARG A 6 1.42 -4.79 -0.38
N ASP A 7 1.48 -4.34 0.88
CA ASP A 7 2.60 -4.66 1.75
C ASP A 7 2.49 -6.11 2.26
N TYR A 8 3.53 -6.90 2.05
CA TYR A 8 3.65 -8.24 2.61
C TYR A 8 4.24 -8.21 4.03
N ALA A 9 5.29 -7.41 4.24
CA ALA A 9 6.10 -7.42 5.45
C ALA A 9 5.32 -6.91 6.66
N CYS A 10 4.64 -5.77 6.50
CA CYS A 10 3.77 -5.17 7.51
C CYS A 10 2.34 -5.07 6.97
N ASN A 11 1.78 -6.21 6.56
CA ASN A 11 0.49 -6.26 5.86
C ASN A 11 -0.68 -5.67 6.67
N TRP A 12 -1.65 -5.13 5.93
CA TRP A 12 -2.86 -4.51 6.49
C TRP A 12 -3.71 -5.47 7.33
N ILE A 13 -3.64 -6.80 7.09
CA ILE A 13 -4.39 -7.80 7.86
C ILE A 13 -3.86 -7.86 9.29
N GLY A 14 -2.54 -7.88 9.45
CA GLY A 14 -1.87 -7.78 10.75
C GLY A 14 -2.15 -6.42 11.40
N GLY A 15 -2.06 -5.33 10.62
CA GLY A 15 -2.39 -3.99 11.09
C GLY A 15 -3.83 -3.85 11.59
N GLU A 16 -4.80 -4.46 10.91
CA GLU A 16 -6.21 -4.46 11.31
C GLU A 16 -6.39 -5.23 12.62
N LYS A 17 -5.82 -6.44 12.72
CA LYS A 17 -5.88 -7.22 13.96
C LYS A 17 -5.23 -6.47 15.13
N ALA A 18 -4.10 -5.81 14.89
CA ALA A 18 -3.45 -4.97 15.90
C ALA A 18 -4.37 -3.80 16.31
N SER A 19 -5.03 -3.14 15.35
CA SER A 19 -5.97 -2.04 15.64
C SER A 19 -7.12 -2.45 16.56
N LEU A 20 -7.60 -3.70 16.42
CA LEU A 20 -8.69 -4.25 17.21
C LEU A 20 -8.23 -4.75 18.58
N ALA A 21 -6.94 -5.05 18.73
CA ALA A 21 -6.38 -5.64 19.95
C ALA A 21 -5.84 -4.59 20.94
N VAL A 22 -5.71 -3.32 20.55
CA VAL A 22 -5.25 -2.26 21.47
C VAL A 22 -6.25 -2.13 22.63
N PRO A 23 -5.82 -2.31 23.90
CA PRO A 23 -6.70 -2.19 25.04
C PRO A 23 -6.93 -0.71 25.37
N TYR A 24 -8.19 -0.27 25.31
CA TYR A 24 -8.61 1.06 25.79
C TYR A 24 -10.11 1.06 26.10
N SER A 25 -10.59 2.12 26.75
CA SER A 25 -11.96 2.21 27.29
C SER A 25 -13.06 2.01 26.26
N ARG A 26 -12.80 2.28 24.96
CA ARG A 26 -13.79 2.17 23.88
C ARG A 26 -13.43 1.11 22.84
N ALA A 27 -12.56 0.15 23.17
CA ALA A 27 -12.15 -0.92 22.25
C ALA A 27 -13.34 -1.69 21.65
N ALA A 28 -14.33 -2.05 22.46
CA ALA A 28 -15.53 -2.75 22.01
C ALA A 28 -16.37 -1.91 21.04
N GLU A 29 -16.44 -0.59 21.26
CA GLU A 29 -17.15 0.32 20.38
C GLU A 29 -16.46 0.44 19.02
N PHE A 30 -15.12 0.60 19.01
CA PHE A 30 -14.35 0.66 17.76
C PHE A 30 -14.40 -0.64 16.98
N ALA A 31 -14.34 -1.79 17.64
CA ALA A 31 -14.53 -3.09 16.99
C ALA A 31 -15.91 -3.21 16.31
N ASN A 32 -16.92 -2.51 16.83
CA ASN A 32 -18.26 -2.48 16.26
C ASN A 32 -18.43 -1.38 15.19
N THR A 33 -17.48 -0.47 15.01
CA THR A 33 -17.52 0.57 13.99
C THR A 33 -17.27 0.01 12.59
N GLY A 34 -18.01 0.50 11.60
CA GLY A 34 -17.89 0.08 10.19
C GLY A 34 -16.82 0.84 9.41
N TYR A 35 -16.51 0.34 8.21
CA TYR A 35 -15.59 0.97 7.27
C TYR A 35 -16.30 1.93 6.32
N THR A 36 -15.75 3.13 6.16
CA THR A 36 -16.19 4.16 5.21
C THR A 36 -15.06 4.43 4.19
N PRO A 37 -15.37 4.75 2.92
CA PRO A 37 -14.35 5.09 1.93
C PRO A 37 -13.43 6.23 2.38
N LEU A 38 -12.12 6.07 2.16
CA LEU A 38 -11.15 7.15 2.19
C LEU A 38 -11.26 7.93 0.87
N VAL A 39 -11.93 9.07 0.91
CA VAL A 39 -12.08 9.96 -0.24
C VAL A 39 -10.97 10.99 -0.20
N THR A 40 -10.29 11.14 -1.34
CA THR A 40 -9.24 12.11 -1.58
C THR A 40 -9.59 12.96 -2.79
N SER A 41 -8.79 13.98 -3.06
CA SER A 41 -8.87 14.74 -4.32
C SER A 41 -8.72 13.88 -5.58
N GLU A 42 -8.08 12.71 -5.48
CA GLU A 42 -7.91 11.74 -6.57
C GLU A 42 -8.94 10.58 -6.52
N GLY A 43 -10.03 10.76 -5.78
CA GLY A 43 -11.08 9.75 -5.62
C GLY A 43 -10.87 8.84 -4.42
N ILE A 44 -11.47 7.64 -4.45
CA ILE A 44 -11.43 6.69 -3.34
C ILE A 44 -10.08 5.97 -3.34
N LYS A 45 -9.32 6.14 -2.26
CA LYS A 45 -7.95 5.59 -2.12
C LYS A 45 -7.82 4.55 -1.00
N GLY A 46 -8.93 4.16 -0.39
CA GLY A 46 -8.89 3.20 0.71
C GLY A 46 -10.22 3.07 1.44
N MET A 47 -10.16 2.38 2.56
CA MET A 47 -11.26 2.27 3.53
C MET A 47 -10.74 2.55 4.93
N THR A 48 -11.54 3.31 5.68
CA THR A 48 -11.21 3.74 7.02
C THR A 48 -12.27 3.30 8.01
N ARG A 49 -11.84 2.69 9.11
CA ARG A 49 -12.62 2.57 10.35
C ARG A 49 -12.09 3.61 11.33
N GLN A 50 -12.96 4.43 11.89
CA GLN A 50 -12.56 5.45 12.85
C GLN A 50 -13.61 5.63 13.96
N LEU A 51 -13.13 5.73 15.20
CA LEU A 51 -13.89 6.13 16.37
C LEU A 51 -13.13 7.25 17.09
N GLY A 52 -13.68 8.46 17.10
CA GLY A 52 -13.02 9.67 17.58
C GLY A 52 -11.63 9.81 16.96
N ASN A 53 -10.60 9.93 17.80
CA ASN A 53 -9.21 10.11 17.40
C ASN A 53 -8.48 8.79 17.06
N TYR A 54 -9.16 7.64 17.15
CA TYR A 54 -8.56 6.35 16.84
C TYR A 54 -9.07 5.80 15.50
N SER A 55 -8.14 5.58 14.57
CA SER A 55 -8.46 5.15 13.20
C SER A 55 -7.53 4.06 12.68
N PHE A 56 -8.10 3.19 11.84
CA PHE A 56 -7.39 2.25 10.98
C PHE A 56 -7.78 2.52 9.53
N THR A 57 -6.80 2.58 8.63
CA THR A 57 -7.00 2.85 7.22
C THR A 57 -6.20 1.87 6.38
N ARG A 58 -6.91 1.12 5.54
CA ARG A 58 -6.35 0.33 4.45
C ARG A 58 -6.27 1.21 3.21
N VAL A 59 -5.06 1.51 2.76
CA VAL A 59 -4.78 2.32 1.57
C VAL A 59 -4.57 1.40 0.37
N TYR A 60 -5.32 1.64 -0.69
CA TYR A 60 -5.30 0.83 -1.89
C TYR A 60 -4.06 1.07 -2.73
N GLN A 61 -3.60 0.01 -3.41
CA GLN A 61 -2.50 0.06 -4.38
C GLN A 61 -1.22 0.67 -3.79
N ALA A 62 -0.94 0.36 -2.52
CA ALA A 62 0.24 0.85 -1.81
C ALA A 62 1.00 -0.29 -1.12
N GLY A 63 2.33 -0.28 -1.24
CA GLY A 63 3.22 -1.18 -0.51
C GLY A 63 3.60 -0.66 0.87
N HIS A 64 4.77 -1.09 1.35
CA HIS A 64 5.30 -0.73 2.66
C HIS A 64 5.44 0.79 2.85
N GLU A 65 6.00 1.46 1.86
CA GLU A 65 6.19 2.91 1.84
C GLU A 65 4.97 3.61 1.25
N VAL A 66 3.83 3.60 1.97
CA VAL A 66 2.56 4.15 1.48
C VAL A 66 2.69 5.52 0.78
N PRO A 67 3.43 6.51 1.32
CA PRO A 67 3.59 7.81 0.66
C PRO A 67 4.28 7.76 -0.71
N ALA A 68 5.10 6.75 -1.00
CA ALA A 68 5.73 6.58 -2.31
C ALA A 68 4.72 6.12 -3.38
N TYR A 69 3.74 5.29 -2.99
CA TYR A 69 2.74 4.74 -3.91
C TYR A 69 1.46 5.59 -4.00
N GLN A 70 1.03 6.21 -2.89
CA GLN A 70 -0.18 7.02 -2.79
C GLN A 70 0.12 8.33 -2.05
N PRO A 71 0.90 9.25 -2.66
CA PRO A 71 1.38 10.47 -1.99
C PRO A 71 0.24 11.38 -1.54
N VAL A 72 -0.79 11.58 -2.37
CA VAL A 72 -1.95 12.43 -2.05
C VAL A 72 -2.73 11.85 -0.86
N ALA A 73 -3.04 10.55 -0.89
CA ALA A 73 -3.76 9.90 0.21
C ALA A 73 -2.97 9.96 1.53
N ALA A 74 -1.66 9.69 1.47
CA ALA A 74 -0.81 9.74 2.65
C ALA A 74 -0.73 11.16 3.25
N TYR A 75 -0.56 12.17 2.40
CA TYR A 75 -0.53 13.57 2.82
C TYR A 75 -1.86 14.00 3.44
N GLU A 76 -2.99 13.69 2.78
CA GLU A 76 -4.31 14.06 3.29
C GLU A 76 -4.61 13.37 4.63
N ILE A 77 -4.32 12.07 4.79
CA ILE A 77 -4.46 11.37 6.09
C ILE A 77 -3.60 12.05 7.17
N PHE A 78 -2.35 12.41 6.86
CA PHE A 78 -1.47 13.09 7.79
C PHE A 78 -2.04 14.45 8.24
N MET A 79 -2.47 15.26 7.28
CA MET A 79 -3.08 16.57 7.57
C MET A 79 -4.38 16.43 8.36
N ARG A 80 -5.23 15.46 8.02
CA ARG A 80 -6.49 15.21 8.74
C ARG A 80 -6.24 14.77 10.19
N ALA A 81 -5.30 13.84 10.39
CA ALA A 81 -4.93 13.36 11.73
C ALA A 81 -4.32 14.46 12.61
N THR A 82 -3.55 15.39 12.02
CA THR A 82 -2.88 16.48 12.76
C THR A 82 -3.79 17.67 13.03
N LEU A 83 -4.87 17.84 12.27
CA LEU A 83 -5.81 18.96 12.37
C LEU A 83 -7.18 18.55 12.96
N ASP A 84 -7.23 17.40 13.65
CA ASP A 84 -8.45 16.86 14.27
C ASP A 84 -9.63 16.77 13.29
N ARG A 85 -9.36 16.29 12.07
CA ARG A 85 -10.37 15.99 11.04
C ARG A 85 -10.59 14.50 10.90
N ASP A 86 -11.77 14.15 10.42
CA ASP A 86 -12.05 12.76 10.09
C ASP A 86 -11.12 12.29 8.98
N ILE A 87 -10.61 11.08 9.15
CA ILE A 87 -9.71 10.47 8.19
C ILE A 87 -10.42 10.12 6.88
N PRO A 88 -11.69 9.67 6.83
CA PRO A 88 -12.38 9.36 5.58
C PRO A 88 -12.47 10.51 4.58
N THR A 89 -12.92 11.71 4.98
CA THR A 89 -13.17 12.83 4.05
C THR A 89 -12.38 14.10 4.40
N GLY A 90 -12.06 14.31 5.68
CA GLY A 90 -11.38 15.51 6.16
C GLY A 90 -12.31 16.72 6.35
N GLU A 91 -13.61 16.54 6.16
CA GLU A 91 -14.61 17.60 6.21
C GLU A 91 -15.17 17.80 7.62
N ILE A 92 -15.19 16.73 8.42
CA ILE A 92 -15.81 16.68 9.74
C ILE A 92 -14.72 16.94 10.79
N GLY A 93 -14.96 17.92 11.66
CA GLY A 93 -14.15 18.09 12.87
C GLY A 93 -14.42 16.96 13.85
N ILE A 94 -13.37 16.28 14.30
CA ILE A 94 -13.51 15.15 15.21
C ILE A 94 -13.92 15.62 16.59
N THR A 95 -15.07 15.12 17.03
CA THR A 95 -15.46 15.09 18.44
C THR A 95 -15.23 13.68 18.98
N GLY A 96 -15.26 13.52 20.30
CA GLY A 96 -15.18 12.21 20.93
C GLY A 96 -16.22 11.21 20.37
N GLU A 97 -17.37 11.67 19.90
CA GLU A 97 -18.48 10.79 19.48
C GLU A 97 -18.43 10.38 18.00
N PHE A 98 -17.51 10.92 17.20
CA PHE A 98 -17.44 10.60 15.79
C PHE A 98 -17.20 9.10 15.58
N LYS A 99 -17.94 8.48 14.66
CA LYS A 99 -17.71 7.10 14.25
C LYS A 99 -18.07 6.88 12.79
N THR A 100 -17.27 6.10 12.09
CA THR A 100 -17.58 5.66 10.73
C THR A 100 -18.67 4.60 10.70
N SER A 101 -19.31 4.44 9.55
CA SER A 101 -20.37 3.46 9.30
C SER A 101 -20.10 2.70 8.00
N GLY A 102 -20.73 1.55 7.83
CA GLY A 102 -20.55 0.70 6.65
C GLY A 102 -20.19 -0.76 7.01
N PRO A 103 -19.61 -1.52 6.06
CA PRO A 103 -19.30 -2.94 6.27
C PRO A 103 -18.33 -3.16 7.44
N LYS A 104 -18.41 -4.34 8.05
CA LYS A 104 -17.55 -4.71 9.20
C LYS A 104 -16.13 -5.01 8.80
N ASP A 105 -15.89 -5.30 7.54
CA ASP A 105 -14.60 -5.64 6.98
C ASP A 105 -14.48 -5.15 5.53
N THR A 106 -13.29 -5.33 4.96
CA THR A 106 -12.96 -4.89 3.60
C THR A 106 -12.50 -6.04 2.70
N TRP A 107 -12.75 -7.31 3.07
CA TRP A 107 -12.24 -8.48 2.34
C TRP A 107 -12.89 -8.68 0.98
N HIS A 108 -14.09 -8.13 0.79
CA HIS A 108 -14.77 -8.10 -0.50
C HIS A 108 -14.04 -7.21 -1.53
N ILE A 109 -13.20 -6.27 -1.08
CA ILE A 109 -12.39 -5.42 -1.96
C ILE A 109 -11.09 -6.16 -2.33
N LYS A 110 -10.99 -6.52 -3.60
CA LYS A 110 -9.86 -7.25 -4.18
C LYS A 110 -9.12 -6.42 -5.22
N ASN A 111 -7.81 -6.65 -5.31
CA ASN A 111 -6.95 -6.04 -6.32
C ASN A 111 -6.57 -7.09 -7.37
N VAL A 112 -6.37 -6.62 -8.60
CA VAL A 112 -5.72 -7.42 -9.64
C VAL A 112 -4.24 -7.53 -9.29
N ALA A 113 -3.73 -8.77 -9.21
CA ALA A 113 -2.32 -8.99 -8.98
C ALA A 113 -1.52 -8.41 -10.17
N PRO A 114 -0.43 -7.65 -9.91
CA PRO A 114 0.44 -7.21 -10.98
C PRO A 114 1.13 -8.42 -11.63
N GLU A 115 1.50 -8.29 -12.90
CA GLU A 115 2.37 -9.27 -13.53
C GLU A 115 3.72 -9.31 -12.82
N MET A 116 4.24 -10.52 -12.61
CA MET A 116 5.55 -10.70 -11.99
C MET A 116 6.61 -10.22 -12.97
N PRO A 117 7.50 -9.29 -12.58
CA PRO A 117 8.57 -8.85 -13.47
C PRO A 117 9.59 -9.98 -13.69
N GLU A 118 10.23 -9.98 -14.85
CA GLU A 118 11.33 -10.88 -15.15
C GLU A 118 12.48 -10.66 -14.14
N PRO A 119 13.10 -11.74 -13.63
CA PRO A 119 14.17 -11.64 -12.64
C PRO A 119 15.39 -10.96 -13.27
N ARG A 120 15.91 -9.93 -12.60
CA ARG A 120 17.13 -9.23 -13.00
C ARG A 120 18.28 -9.59 -12.06
N CYS A 121 19.39 -10.02 -12.63
CA CYS A 121 20.60 -10.32 -11.85
C CYS A 121 21.32 -9.03 -11.43
N TYR A 122 21.22 -8.68 -10.15
CA TYR A 122 21.96 -7.59 -9.51
C TYR A 122 23.23 -8.16 -8.88
N VAL A 123 24.40 -7.86 -9.44
CA VAL A 123 25.65 -8.56 -9.08
C VAL A 123 26.11 -8.33 -7.65
N LEU A 124 25.62 -7.26 -7.00
CA LEU A 124 25.90 -6.97 -5.58
C LEU A 124 24.98 -7.74 -4.62
N ASN A 125 23.91 -8.37 -5.12
CA ASN A 125 23.08 -9.32 -4.37
C ASN A 125 22.85 -10.59 -5.20
N PRO A 126 23.79 -11.57 -5.14
CA PRO A 126 23.76 -12.76 -5.98
C PRO A 126 22.46 -13.58 -5.88
N GLY A 127 21.72 -13.47 -4.77
CA GLY A 127 20.41 -14.14 -4.60
C GLY A 127 19.31 -13.63 -5.54
N THR A 128 19.54 -12.52 -6.25
CA THR A 128 18.64 -12.01 -7.30
C THR A 128 18.88 -12.64 -8.67
N CYS A 129 20.00 -13.35 -8.83
CA CYS A 129 20.42 -13.94 -10.09
C CYS A 129 19.89 -15.37 -10.20
N LEU A 130 19.45 -15.76 -11.40
CA LEU A 130 19.27 -17.18 -11.71
C LEU A 130 20.64 -17.89 -11.63
N PRO A 131 20.71 -19.15 -11.17
CA PRO A 131 21.98 -19.87 -11.01
C PRO A 131 22.87 -19.85 -12.25
N GLU A 132 22.28 -20.07 -13.43
CA GLU A 132 22.96 -20.08 -14.73
C GLU A 132 23.53 -18.70 -15.11
N VAL A 133 22.84 -17.61 -14.74
CA VAL A 133 23.35 -16.25 -14.96
C VAL A 133 24.51 -15.97 -14.02
N TRP A 134 24.41 -16.41 -12.76
CA TRP A 134 25.47 -16.21 -11.76
C TRP A 134 26.75 -16.96 -12.12
N GLU A 135 26.66 -18.17 -12.67
CA GLU A 135 27.83 -18.89 -13.19
C GLU A 135 28.57 -18.09 -14.28
N ARG A 136 27.82 -17.45 -15.20
CA ARG A 136 28.41 -16.57 -16.22
C ARG A 136 29.04 -15.31 -15.63
N VAL A 137 28.44 -14.74 -14.57
CA VAL A 137 29.02 -13.62 -13.82
C VAL A 137 30.37 -14.01 -13.22
N VAL A 138 30.44 -15.15 -12.53
CA VAL A 138 31.69 -15.65 -11.92
C VAL A 138 32.75 -15.97 -12.98
N ALA A 139 32.32 -16.46 -14.15
CA ALA A 139 33.21 -16.72 -15.28
C ALA A 139 33.71 -15.45 -15.99
N GLY A 140 33.16 -14.27 -15.69
CA GLY A 140 33.50 -13.01 -16.36
C GLY A 140 32.93 -12.86 -17.77
N ASN A 141 31.89 -13.64 -18.11
CA ASN A 141 31.30 -13.73 -19.46
C ASN A 141 29.97 -12.98 -19.57
N VAL A 142 29.86 -11.83 -18.92
CA VAL A 142 28.65 -10.98 -18.92
C VAL A 142 29.04 -9.51 -19.02
N THR A 143 28.15 -8.73 -19.61
CA THR A 143 28.21 -7.27 -19.54
C THR A 143 27.45 -6.81 -18.30
N VAL A 144 28.07 -5.95 -17.49
CA VAL A 144 27.43 -5.36 -16.29
C VAL A 144 27.29 -3.86 -16.46
N LYS A 145 26.06 -3.36 -16.34
CA LYS A 145 25.75 -1.93 -16.36
C LYS A 145 24.88 -1.58 -15.16
N ASP A 146 25.24 -0.52 -14.43
CA ASP A 146 24.55 -0.09 -13.20
C ASP A 146 24.37 -1.24 -12.19
N PHE A 147 25.40 -2.10 -12.10
CA PHE A 147 25.43 -3.32 -11.29
C PHE A 147 24.42 -4.42 -11.67
N PHE A 148 23.77 -4.32 -12.83
CA PHE A 148 22.93 -5.38 -13.39
C PHE A 148 23.62 -6.09 -14.55
N VAL A 149 23.42 -7.40 -14.66
CA VAL A 149 23.74 -8.13 -15.89
C VAL A 149 22.80 -7.64 -17.00
N VAL A 150 23.38 -7.23 -18.11
CA VAL A 150 22.66 -6.86 -19.34
C VAL A 150 23.02 -7.86 -20.43
N GLU A 151 22.02 -8.31 -21.20
CA GLU A 151 22.26 -9.11 -22.39
C GLU A 151 22.80 -8.20 -23.51
N ASP A 152 23.66 -8.73 -24.38
CA ASP A 152 24.32 -7.94 -25.44
C ASP A 152 23.40 -7.64 -26.63
N ASP A 153 22.11 -7.96 -26.55
CA ASP A 153 21.13 -7.64 -27.59
C ASP A 153 20.41 -6.31 -27.33
N THR A 154 20.36 -5.53 -28.40
CA THR A 154 19.75 -4.22 -28.55
C THR A 154 18.28 -4.19 -28.12
N ASP A 155 18.01 -3.89 -26.87
CA ASP A 155 16.83 -3.14 -26.46
C ASP A 155 17.12 -2.52 -25.10
N ASP A 156 17.47 -1.24 -25.11
CA ASP A 156 17.46 -0.38 -23.95
C ASP A 156 16.02 -0.22 -23.47
N GLY A 157 15.50 -1.32 -22.91
CA GLY A 157 14.26 -1.47 -22.15
C GLY A 157 14.34 -0.71 -20.83
N MET A 158 14.70 0.57 -20.92
CA MET A 158 14.13 1.60 -20.07
C MET A 158 12.63 1.50 -20.25
N VAL A 159 12.00 0.58 -19.52
CA VAL A 159 10.58 0.65 -19.22
C VAL A 159 10.45 1.95 -18.46
N GLY A 160 10.16 3.04 -19.18
CA GLY A 160 9.64 4.24 -18.58
C GLY A 160 8.51 3.79 -17.68
N TRP A 161 8.56 4.23 -16.41
CA TRP A 161 7.47 4.05 -15.48
C TRP A 161 6.15 4.20 -16.23
N PRO A 162 5.31 3.15 -16.30
CA PRO A 162 4.03 3.28 -16.99
C PRO A 162 3.32 4.49 -16.38
N GLN A 163 3.13 5.54 -17.19
CA GLN A 163 2.41 6.74 -16.79
C GLN A 163 0.91 6.49 -16.66
N ASP A 164 0.47 5.24 -16.84
CA ASP A 164 -0.89 4.84 -16.52
C ASP A 164 -0.96 4.38 -15.05
N SER A 165 -1.15 5.36 -14.17
CA SER A 165 -1.36 5.14 -12.73
C SER A 165 -2.80 4.71 -12.40
N SER A 166 -3.65 4.43 -13.40
CA SER A 166 -5.04 4.05 -13.17
C SER A 166 -5.20 2.55 -12.94
N GLN A 167 -4.85 2.08 -11.75
CA GLN A 167 -5.18 0.72 -11.32
C GLN A 167 -6.57 0.69 -10.66
N VAL A 168 -7.47 -0.12 -11.24
CA VAL A 168 -8.88 -0.21 -10.81
C VAL A 168 -9.00 -1.10 -9.58
N VAL A 169 -9.53 -0.54 -8.50
CA VAL A 169 -10.00 -1.30 -7.33
C VAL A 169 -11.39 -1.85 -7.65
N LEU A 170 -11.55 -3.17 -7.61
CA LEU A 170 -12.83 -3.81 -7.90
C LEU A 170 -13.73 -3.71 -6.65
N GLY A 171 -14.60 -2.70 -6.62
CA GLY A 171 -15.66 -2.54 -5.62
C GLY A 171 -17.00 -3.05 -6.15
N GLY A 172 -17.52 -4.14 -5.59
CA GLY A 172 -18.89 -4.63 -5.84
C GLY A 172 -19.89 -3.97 -4.88
N MET A 173 -21.05 -3.57 -5.41
CA MET A 173 -22.24 -3.16 -4.65
C MET A 173 -22.76 -4.29 -3.76
#